data_AF-A0A924XCH5-F1
#
_entry.id   AF-A0A924XCH5-F1
#
_cell.length_a   1.000
_cell.length_b   1.000
_cell.length_c   1.000
_cell.angle_alpha   90.00
_cell.angle_beta   90.00
_cell.angle_gamma   90.00
#
_symmetry.space_group_name_H-M   'P 1'
#
loop_
_entity.id
_entity.type
_entity.pdbx_description
1 polymer ?
#
loop_
_entity_poly.entity_id
_entity_poly.type
_entity_poly.pdbx_seq_one_letter_code
_entity_poly.pdbx_strand_id
1 'polypeptide(L)'
;MSRGMQWEVDKIGTRTRVSILGSVDEEADFEPLKARLAKELQLSFDLAGLTRINSCGVREWVNFIRGLASASIELEKCSPPFVAQINMISNFVGSARVRSIVAEFVCHTCRHEQQFIFDLSNGVPDLSTRRCEKCGQESLEFDDLPEHYLAFLGT
;
A
#
# COMPACT_ATOMS: atom_id res chain seq x y z
N MET A 1 5.37 18.52 9.70
CA MET A 1 5.67 17.35 10.56
C MET A 1 4.78 16.22 10.07
N SER A 2 5.35 15.09 9.65
CA SER A 2 4.55 13.91 9.31
C SER A 2 3.87 13.39 10.58
N ARG A 3 2.61 12.98 10.46
CA ARG A 3 1.88 12.35 11.57
C ARG A 3 2.41 10.92 11.71
N GLY A 4 2.86 10.55 12.91
CA GLY A 4 3.35 9.20 13.20
C GLY A 4 2.29 8.12 12.96
N MET A 5 2.74 6.87 12.93
CA MET A 5 1.89 5.72 12.57
C MET A 5 0.62 5.65 13.41
N GLN A 6 -0.50 5.47 12.73
CA GLN A 6 -1.80 5.16 13.33
C GLN A 6 -2.39 3.95 12.66
N TRP A 7 -3.23 3.24 13.40
CA TRP A 7 -3.93 2.08 12.86
C TRP A 7 -5.35 1.97 13.39
N GLU A 8 -6.22 1.43 12.56
CA GLU A 8 -7.60 1.11 12.87
C GLU A 8 -7.86 -0.36 12.53
N VAL A 9 -8.76 -1.01 13.27
CA VAL A 9 -9.05 -2.44 13.07
C VAL A 9 -10.55 -2.66 13.05
N ASP A 10 -11.03 -3.20 11.93
CA ASP A 10 -12.43 -3.49 11.66
C ASP A 10 -12.63 -4.97 11.35
N LYS A 11 -13.81 -5.49 11.69
CA LYS A 11 -14.23 -6.84 11.30
C LYS A 11 -15.11 -6.78 10.07
N ILE A 12 -14.71 -7.48 9.02
CA ILE A 12 -15.44 -7.60 7.75
C ILE A 12 -15.74 -9.08 7.51
N GLY A 13 -16.88 -9.54 8.03
CA GLY A 13 -17.22 -10.97 8.04
C GLY A 13 -16.19 -11.76 8.85
N THR A 14 -15.55 -12.75 8.21
CA THR A 14 -14.50 -13.57 8.82
C THR A 14 -13.10 -12.96 8.75
N ARG A 15 -12.95 -11.88 7.99
CA ARG A 15 -11.67 -11.19 7.79
C ARG A 15 -11.55 -10.00 8.73
N THR A 16 -10.35 -9.79 9.25
CA THR A 16 -10.01 -8.58 10.01
C THR A 16 -9.26 -7.63 9.09
N ARG A 17 -9.82 -6.43 8.90
CA ARG A 17 -9.17 -5.36 8.15
C ARG A 17 -8.42 -4.45 9.12
N VAL A 18 -7.19 -4.11 8.73
CA VAL A 18 -6.33 -3.17 9.45
C VAL A 18 -6.00 -2.02 8.52
N SER A 19 -6.40 -0.81 8.86
CA SER A 19 -6.01 0.38 8.11
C SER A 19 -4.77 1.00 8.75
N ILE A 20 -3.70 1.22 7.99
CA ILE A 20 -2.48 1.87 8.48
C ILE A 20 -2.36 3.25 7.84
N LEU A 21 -2.14 4.27 8.68
CA LEU A 21 -2.09 5.66 8.29
C LEU A 21 -0.84 6.37 8.83
N GLY A 22 -0.39 7.40 8.14
CA GLY A 22 0.73 8.23 8.57
C GLY A 22 2.09 7.67 8.17
N SER A 23 3.13 8.03 8.94
CA SER A 23 4.50 7.57 8.71
C SER A 23 4.87 6.35 9.54
N VAL A 24 5.51 5.38 8.91
CA VAL A 24 6.14 4.24 9.57
C VAL A 24 7.65 4.50 9.61
N ASP A 25 8.15 4.88 10.78
CA ASP A 25 9.53 5.29 10.99
C ASP A 25 10.09 4.73 12.31
N GLU A 26 11.13 5.35 12.88
CA GLU A 26 11.77 4.92 14.13
C GLU A 26 10.79 4.90 15.33
N GLU A 27 9.70 5.66 15.28
CA GLU A 27 8.72 5.75 16.35
C GLU A 27 7.57 4.74 16.18
N ALA A 28 7.53 4.00 15.07
CA ALA A 28 6.48 3.03 14.80
C ALA A 28 6.57 1.82 15.74
N ASP A 29 5.53 1.62 16.57
CA ASP A 29 5.38 0.44 17.41
C ASP A 29 4.23 -0.45 16.92
N PHE A 30 4.60 -1.63 16.39
CA PHE A 30 3.66 -2.64 15.90
C PHE A 30 3.27 -3.67 16.97
N GLU A 31 3.92 -3.72 18.13
CA GLU A 31 3.67 -4.78 19.11
C GLU A 31 2.23 -4.79 19.65
N PRO A 32 1.59 -3.65 19.98
CA PRO A 32 0.18 -3.63 20.39
C PRO A 32 -0.76 -4.16 19.30
N LEU A 33 -0.49 -3.80 18.04
CA LEU A 33 -1.27 -4.27 16.91
C LEU A 33 -1.07 -5.77 16.69
N LYS A 34 0.17 -6.26 16.72
CA LYS A 34 0.51 -7.68 16.60
C LYS A 34 -0.17 -8.51 17.68
N ALA A 35 -0.15 -8.06 18.93
CA ALA A 35 -0.85 -8.72 20.04
C ALA A 35 -2.37 -8.80 19.78
N ARG A 36 -2.97 -7.73 19.25
CA ARG A 36 -4.39 -7.68 18.87
C ARG A 36 -4.73 -8.65 17.73
N LEU A 37 -3.80 -8.88 16.79
CA LEU A 37 -4.01 -9.74 15.63
C LEU A 37 -3.58 -11.20 15.83
N ALA A 38 -2.99 -11.55 16.99
CA ALA A 38 -2.32 -12.84 17.19
C ALA A 38 -3.19 -14.10 16.97
N LYS A 39 -4.53 -13.97 17.03
CA LYS A 39 -5.48 -15.07 16.82
C LYS A 39 -6.23 -14.98 15.49
N GLU A 40 -5.94 -13.98 14.69
CA GLU A 40 -6.61 -13.74 13.42
C GLU A 40 -6.02 -14.64 12.33
N LEU A 41 -6.88 -15.31 11.56
CA LEU A 41 -6.46 -16.22 10.49
C LEU A 41 -6.59 -15.59 9.09
N GLN A 42 -7.41 -14.55 8.95
CA GLN A 42 -7.65 -13.86 7.69
C GLN A 42 -7.49 -12.35 7.92
N LEU A 43 -6.43 -11.78 7.35
CA LEU A 43 -6.06 -10.39 7.50
C LEU A 43 -6.06 -9.67 6.16
N SER A 44 -6.53 -8.43 6.15
CA SER A 44 -6.26 -7.48 5.07
C SER A 44 -5.70 -6.18 5.63
N PHE A 45 -4.63 -5.67 5.05
CA PHE A 45 -4.06 -4.38 5.40
C PHE A 45 -4.44 -3.35 4.34
N ASP A 46 -5.26 -2.35 4.70
CA ASP A 46 -5.49 -1.17 3.87
C ASP A 46 -4.36 -0.16 4.12
N LEU A 47 -3.57 0.08 3.08
CA LEU A 47 -2.34 0.87 3.15
C LEU A 47 -2.46 2.22 2.43
N ALA A 48 -3.68 2.64 2.06
CA ALA A 48 -3.88 3.89 1.32
C ALA A 48 -3.45 5.12 2.12
N GLY A 49 -3.59 5.06 3.45
CA GLY A 49 -3.23 6.15 4.36
C GLY A 49 -1.74 6.23 4.70
N LEU A 50 -0.92 5.25 4.28
CA LEU A 50 0.51 5.25 4.55
C LEU A 50 1.21 6.27 3.66
N THR A 51 1.71 7.34 4.28
CA THR A 51 2.30 8.48 3.55
C THR A 51 3.81 8.42 3.47
N ARG A 52 4.46 7.64 4.34
CA ARG A 52 5.91 7.46 4.35
C ARG A 52 6.30 6.19 5.07
N ILE A 53 7.37 5.56 4.59
CA ILE A 53 8.10 4.52 5.31
C ILE A 53 9.60 4.72 5.07
N ASN A 54 10.39 4.72 6.15
CA ASN A 54 11.86 4.82 6.06
C ASN A 54 12.53 3.49 6.40
N SER A 55 13.86 3.46 6.41
CA SER A 55 14.64 2.23 6.67
C SER A 55 14.34 1.57 8.02
N CYS A 56 14.12 2.36 9.08
CA CYS A 56 13.74 1.83 10.38
C CYS A 56 12.31 1.26 10.35
N GLY A 57 11.37 1.99 9.75
CA GLY A 57 10.02 1.51 9.53
C GLY A 57 9.93 0.25 8.67
N VAL A 58 10.77 0.12 7.63
CA VAL A 58 10.88 -1.10 6.81
C VAL A 58 11.22 -2.30 7.66
N ARG A 59 12.20 -2.17 8.57
CA ARG A 59 12.60 -3.26 9.47
C ARG A 59 11.45 -3.67 10.39
N GLU A 60 10.78 -2.70 11.00
CA GLU A 60 9.66 -2.98 11.91
C GLU A 60 8.48 -3.62 11.15
N TRP A 61 8.17 -3.13 9.95
CA TRP A 61 7.17 -3.72 9.06
C TRP A 61 7.48 -5.18 8.71
N VAL A 62 8.72 -5.48 8.28
CA VAL A 62 9.13 -6.83 7.92
C VAL A 62 9.03 -7.78 9.11
N ASN A 63 9.44 -7.33 10.31
CA ASN A 63 9.32 -8.12 11.53
C ASN A 63 7.86 -8.36 11.91
N PHE A 64 7.01 -7.34 11.76
CA PHE A 64 5.58 -7.40 12.00
C PHE A 64 4.89 -8.42 11.08
N ILE A 65 5.06 -8.31 9.76
CA ILE A 65 4.47 -9.25 8.79
C ILE A 65 4.97 -10.68 9.02
N ARG A 66 6.26 -10.86 9.29
CA ARG A 66 6.82 -12.19 9.64
C ARG A 66 6.17 -12.77 10.89
N GLY A 67 5.89 -11.94 11.89
CA GLY A 67 5.21 -12.34 13.12
C GLY A 67 3.77 -12.81 12.92
N LEU A 68 3.18 -12.56 11.74
CA LEU A 68 1.81 -12.93 11.38
C LEU A 68 1.77 -14.07 10.34
N ALA A 69 2.87 -14.80 10.14
CA ALA A 69 3.01 -15.80 9.08
C ALA A 69 2.00 -16.97 9.13
N SER A 70 1.29 -17.18 10.25
CA SER A 70 0.21 -18.17 10.36
C SER A 70 -1.12 -17.71 9.76
N ALA A 71 -1.27 -16.41 9.50
CA ALA A 71 -2.48 -15.84 8.90
C ALA A 71 -2.36 -15.78 7.38
N SER A 72 -3.50 -15.89 6.69
CA SER A 72 -3.61 -15.49 5.28
C SER A 72 -3.72 -13.96 5.22
N ILE A 73 -2.74 -13.30 4.59
CA ILE A 73 -2.62 -11.84 4.56
C ILE A 73 -2.80 -11.32 3.14
N GLU A 74 -3.71 -10.35 2.97
CA GLU A 74 -3.83 -9.53 1.76
C GLU A 74 -3.39 -8.09 2.03
N LEU A 75 -2.61 -7.50 1.12
CA LEU A 75 -2.24 -6.09 1.16
C LEU A 75 -3.11 -5.34 0.14
N GLU A 76 -3.98 -4.46 0.63
CA GLU A 76 -4.95 -3.72 -0.16
C GLU A 76 -4.54 -2.24 -0.23
N LYS A 77 -4.75 -1.63 -1.40
CA LYS A 77 -4.49 -0.21 -1.66
C LYS A 77 -3.08 0.21 -1.22
N CYS A 78 -2.06 -0.56 -1.60
CA CYS A 78 -0.66 -0.22 -1.34
C CYS A 78 -0.34 1.16 -1.93
N SER A 79 -0.03 2.13 -1.05
CA SER A 79 0.33 3.49 -1.46
C SER A 79 1.65 3.54 -2.23
N PRO A 80 1.93 4.61 -3.01
CA PRO A 80 3.19 4.73 -3.74
C PRO A 80 4.45 4.57 -2.86
N PRO A 81 4.53 5.15 -1.64
CA PRO A 81 5.66 4.89 -0.74
C PRO A 81 5.81 3.41 -0.36
N PHE A 82 4.72 2.67 -0.23
CA PHE A 82 4.75 1.24 0.08
C PHE A 82 5.20 0.42 -1.14
N VAL A 83 4.65 0.70 -2.33
CA VAL A 83 5.04 0.05 -3.59
C VAL A 83 6.53 0.26 -3.88
N ALA A 84 7.05 1.46 -3.65
CA ALA A 84 8.48 1.74 -3.76
C ALA A 84 9.33 0.80 -2.88
N GLN A 85 8.91 0.52 -1.63
CA GLN A 85 9.63 -0.42 -0.77
C GLN A 85 9.50 -1.88 -1.24
N ILE A 86 8.34 -2.30 -1.76
CA ILE A 86 8.18 -3.66 -2.32
C ILE A 86 9.21 -3.87 -3.44
N ASN A 87 9.39 -2.89 -4.32
CA ASN A 87 10.33 -2.97 -5.44
C ASN A 87 11.81 -2.98 -5.00
N MET A 88 12.13 -2.42 -3.83
CA MET A 88 13.53 -2.24 -3.38
C MET A 88 14.00 -3.31 -2.38
N ILE A 89 13.09 -3.89 -1.60
CA ILE A 89 13.44 -4.68 -0.42
C ILE A 89 12.94 -6.13 -0.57
N SER A 90 13.87 -7.08 -0.60
CA SER A 90 13.55 -8.50 -0.64
C SER A 90 12.72 -8.93 0.57
N ASN A 91 11.73 -9.79 0.35
CA ASN A 91 10.82 -10.31 1.40
C ASN A 91 10.04 -9.23 2.15
N PHE A 92 9.90 -8.01 1.60
CA PHE A 92 9.19 -6.91 2.25
C PHE A 92 7.74 -7.23 2.60
N VAL A 93 7.07 -8.02 1.76
CA VAL A 93 5.68 -8.49 1.98
C VAL A 93 5.61 -9.89 2.61
N GLY A 94 6.73 -10.55 2.86
CA GLY A 94 6.76 -11.92 3.37
C GLY A 94 5.92 -12.88 2.51
N SER A 95 4.99 -13.59 3.15
CA SER A 95 4.00 -14.47 2.49
C SER A 95 2.68 -13.78 2.15
N ALA A 96 2.57 -12.47 2.36
CA ALA A 96 1.36 -11.72 2.06
C ALA A 96 1.17 -11.57 0.54
N ARG A 97 -0.09 -11.51 0.10
CA ARG A 97 -0.45 -11.29 -1.29
C ARG A 97 -0.81 -9.82 -1.51
N VAL A 98 -0.13 -9.14 -2.43
CA VAL A 98 -0.54 -7.79 -2.85
C VAL A 98 -1.81 -7.91 -3.69
N ARG A 99 -2.91 -7.31 -3.20
CA ARG A 99 -4.23 -7.36 -3.84
C ARG A 99 -4.50 -6.12 -4.68
N SER A 100 -4.11 -4.94 -4.21
CA SER A 100 -4.30 -3.71 -4.95
C SER A 100 -3.28 -2.65 -4.61
N ILE A 101 -3.04 -1.74 -5.56
CA ILE A 101 -2.10 -0.62 -5.46
C ILE A 101 -2.83 0.70 -5.71
N VAL A 102 -2.26 1.80 -5.23
CA VAL A 102 -2.73 3.18 -5.47
C VAL A 102 -1.71 3.87 -6.37
N ALA A 103 -2.13 4.23 -7.59
CA ALA A 103 -1.30 4.96 -8.53
C ALA A 103 -1.75 6.43 -8.64
N GLU A 104 -0.78 7.33 -8.69
CA GLU A 104 -0.98 8.78 -8.76
C GLU A 104 -0.89 9.27 -10.20
N PHE A 105 -1.86 10.06 -10.60
CA PHE A 105 -1.93 10.64 -11.93
C PHE A 105 -2.01 12.15 -11.83
N VAL A 106 -1.39 12.85 -12.78
CA VAL A 106 -1.38 14.30 -12.87
C VAL A 106 -1.90 14.75 -14.24
N CYS A 107 -2.73 15.79 -14.24
CA CYS A 107 -3.16 16.44 -15.47
C CYS A 107 -2.18 17.55 -15.83
N HIS A 108 -1.56 17.50 -17.00
CA HIS A 108 -0.59 18.52 -17.43
C HIS A 108 -1.20 19.90 -17.64
N THR A 109 -2.47 19.98 -18.08
CA THR A 109 -3.19 21.27 -18.22
C THR A 109 -3.52 21.93 -16.88
N CYS A 110 -4.26 21.24 -16.01
CA CYS A 110 -4.84 21.87 -14.83
C CYS A 110 -4.11 21.54 -13.52
N ARG A 111 -3.01 20.77 -13.63
CA ARG A 111 -2.19 20.31 -12.50
C ARG A 111 -2.99 19.56 -11.43
N HIS A 112 -4.13 18.99 -11.82
CA HIS A 112 -4.95 18.19 -10.91
C HIS A 112 -4.31 16.83 -10.72
N GLU A 113 -4.02 16.50 -9.47
CA GLU A 113 -3.63 15.18 -9.05
C GLU A 113 -4.86 14.35 -8.69
N GLN A 114 -4.87 13.10 -9.13
CA GLN A 114 -5.92 12.13 -8.85
C GLN A 114 -5.29 10.76 -8.62
N GLN A 115 -5.79 10.06 -7.61
CA GLN A 115 -5.37 8.70 -7.29
C GLN A 115 -6.38 7.69 -7.85
N PHE A 116 -5.87 6.58 -8.36
CA PHE A 116 -6.69 5.43 -8.78
C PHE A 116 -6.22 4.17 -8.07
N ILE A 117 -7.18 3.32 -7.70
CA ILE A 117 -6.91 2.01 -7.11
C ILE A 117 -6.99 0.97 -8.22
N PHE A 118 -5.99 0.12 -8.30
CA PHE A 118 -5.90 -0.98 -9.26
C PHE A 118 -5.93 -2.32 -8.55
N ASP A 119 -6.90 -3.18 -8.89
CA ASP A 119 -6.91 -4.59 -8.45
C ASP A 119 -5.94 -5.41 -9.31
N LEU A 120 -5.09 -6.19 -8.65
CA LEU A 120 -4.07 -7.04 -9.26
C LEU A 120 -4.53 -8.49 -9.46
N SER A 121 -5.77 -8.83 -9.09
CA SER A 121 -6.31 -10.19 -9.26
C SER A 121 -6.36 -10.65 -10.71
N ASN A 122 -6.38 -9.70 -11.65
CA ASN A 122 -6.49 -9.97 -13.08
C ASN A 122 -5.16 -9.78 -13.83
N GLY A 123 -4.04 -9.62 -13.10
CA GLY A 123 -2.70 -9.46 -13.67
C GLY A 123 -2.19 -8.01 -13.62
N VAL A 124 -1.34 -7.67 -14.59
CA VAL A 124 -0.68 -6.36 -14.68
C VAL A 124 -1.72 -5.28 -14.99
N PRO A 125 -1.81 -4.21 -14.18
CA PRO A 125 -2.81 -3.16 -14.39
C PRO A 125 -2.43 -2.23 -15.55
N ASP A 126 -3.45 -1.67 -16.21
CA ASP A 126 -3.27 -0.65 -17.25
C ASP A 126 -3.18 0.76 -16.66
N LEU A 127 -1.94 1.27 -16.56
CA LEU A 127 -1.62 2.63 -16.11
C LEU A 127 -1.62 3.66 -17.26
N SER A 128 -2.27 3.35 -18.38
CA SER A 128 -2.44 4.30 -19.51
C SER A 128 -3.20 5.55 -19.11
N THR A 129 -3.11 6.56 -19.98
CA THR A 129 -3.70 7.87 -19.76
C THR A 129 -5.22 7.81 -19.65
N ARG A 130 -5.79 8.68 -18.81
CA ARG A 130 -7.23 8.68 -18.45
C ARG A 130 -7.82 10.05 -18.63
N ARG A 131 -9.14 10.19 -18.81
CA ARG A 131 -9.76 11.52 -18.92
C ARG A 131 -9.71 12.28 -17.59
N CYS A 132 -9.25 13.54 -17.59
CA CYS A 132 -9.32 14.38 -16.41
C CYS A 132 -10.77 14.81 -16.12
N GLU A 133 -11.30 14.46 -14.95
CA GLU A 133 -12.67 14.81 -14.55
C GLU A 133 -12.84 16.30 -14.21
N LYS A 134 -11.75 16.99 -13.86
CA LYS A 134 -11.78 18.38 -13.42
C LYS A 134 -11.89 19.39 -14.56
N CYS A 135 -11.04 19.28 -15.58
CA CYS A 135 -11.08 20.20 -16.72
C CYS A 135 -11.77 19.60 -17.95
N GLY A 136 -11.81 18.27 -18.08
CA GLY A 136 -12.40 17.58 -19.22
C GLY A 136 -11.69 17.81 -20.57
N GLN A 137 -10.59 18.56 -20.58
CA GLN A 137 -9.86 19.01 -21.79
C GLN A 137 -8.69 18.09 -22.16
N GLU A 138 -8.02 17.48 -21.17
CA GLU A 138 -6.82 16.66 -21.36
C GLU A 138 -6.83 15.39 -20.52
N SER A 139 -5.86 14.51 -20.81
CA SER A 139 -5.66 13.27 -20.08
C SER A 139 -4.81 13.46 -18.81
N LEU A 140 -5.22 12.77 -17.75
CA LEU A 140 -4.41 12.38 -16.61
C LEU A 140 -3.34 11.39 -17.08
N GLU A 141 -2.08 11.70 -16.79
CA GLU A 141 -0.94 10.81 -17.03
C GLU A 141 -0.42 10.27 -15.70
N PHE A 142 0.07 9.05 -15.70
CA PHE A 142 0.69 8.46 -14.53
C PHE A 142 1.97 9.23 -14.18
N ASP A 143 2.17 9.55 -12.90
CA ASP A 143 3.25 10.43 -12.43
C ASP A 143 4.58 9.71 -12.15
N ASP A 144 4.72 8.45 -12.60
CA ASP A 144 5.94 7.63 -12.47
C ASP A 144 6.12 6.76 -13.72
N LEU A 145 7.18 5.95 -13.76
CA LEU A 145 7.45 4.99 -14.83
C LEU A 145 6.76 3.65 -14.52
N PRO A 146 5.79 3.19 -15.33
CA PRO A 146 5.04 1.96 -15.08
C PRO A 146 5.93 0.73 -14.84
N GLU A 147 7.02 0.61 -15.60
CA GLU A 147 7.98 -0.50 -15.52
C GLU A 147 8.72 -0.55 -14.17
N HIS A 148 9.01 0.60 -13.58
CA HIS A 148 9.64 0.67 -12.26
C HIS A 148 8.61 0.45 -11.16
N TYR A 149 7.45 1.08 -11.29
CA TYR A 149 6.39 1.02 -10.29
C TYR A 149 5.82 -0.40 -10.14
N LEU A 150 5.69 -1.14 -11.25
CA LEU A 150 5.14 -2.50 -11.29
C LEU A 150 6.20 -3.61 -11.26
N ALA A 151 7.48 -3.28 -11.03
CA ALA A 151 8.58 -4.25 -11.10
C ALA A 151 8.40 -5.48 -10.19
N PHE A 152 7.79 -5.30 -9.02
CA PHE A 152 7.49 -6.38 -8.06
C PHE A 152 6.52 -7.44 -8.59
N LEU A 153 5.78 -7.18 -9.67
CA LEU A 153 4.92 -8.20 -10.29
C LEU A 153 5.72 -9.25 -11.07
N GLY A 154 6.98 -8.96 -11.39
CA GLY A 154 7.88 -9.87 -12.11
C GLY A 154 8.77 -10.73 -11.22
N THR A 155 8.69 -10.59 -9.89
CA THR A 155 9.48 -11.34 -8.90
C THR A 155 8.71 -12.51 -8.32
#